data_AF-A0A7C7XE58-F1
#
_entry.id   AF-A0A7C7XE58-F1
#
_cell.length_a   1.000
_cell.length_b   1.000
_cell.length_c   1.000
_cell.angle_alpha   90.00
_cell.angle_beta   90.00
_cell.angle_gamma   90.00
#
_symmetry.space_group_name_H-M   'P 1'
#
loop_
_entity.id
_entity.type
_entity.pdbx_description
1 polymer ?
#
loop_
_entity_poly.entity_id
_entity_poly.type
_entity_poly.pdbx_seq_one_letter_code
_entity_poly.pdbx_strand_id
1 'polypeptide(L)'
;NQFNQEILDVSSKLYKFSPDLTFLILDTQSTLGNLFHEPYSVSSSERKKIFDEKFDDLKNLVHSFTNQTKSKLVVMNFSIPSYSPYGIFETKVVDGLHNSIKKLNENLANEFLKNDSVYIFDFNSFVNQYGEKNIFDVKQFLFGDIKVSLDYIPNLADEFTGYIFAVLGLTKRCIVLDLDNTLWGGIVGEDGYDGIKLGAGAQGNSFIEFQKYLLSLHQRGILLAINSKNNPDDALDVITNHPDMILRKEHFACMKINWNDKVSNMIDIAKELNFGLDYLVYFDDDPVNRDFMKSSLPDVLTVELPNDPSQYAIILKNMKEFNVLKITDEDAKRGQMYVQQKNRQEFERSVTNLDEFLKQLKLKVKIKEADKFSIPRISQLTLKTNQFNLTTKRYQEEDIK
;
A
#
# COMPACT_ATOMS: atom_id res chain seq x y z
N ASN A 1 -28.01 -13.10 -4.77
CA ASN A 1 -26.88 -14.07 -4.87
C ASN A 1 -26.86 -14.76 -6.22
N GLN A 2 -26.23 -14.14 -7.24
CA GLN A 2 -26.07 -14.72 -8.59
C GLN A 2 -24.60 -14.88 -8.99
N PHE A 3 -23.64 -14.61 -8.10
CA PHE A 3 -22.21 -14.61 -8.43
C PHE A 3 -21.72 -15.96 -8.97
N ASN A 4 -22.21 -17.09 -8.44
CA ASN A 4 -21.92 -18.42 -9.00
C ASN A 4 -22.36 -18.55 -10.46
N GLN A 5 -23.55 -18.06 -10.80
CA GLN A 5 -24.07 -18.12 -12.17
C GLN A 5 -23.27 -17.21 -13.10
N GLU A 6 -22.99 -15.97 -12.68
CA GLU A 6 -22.21 -15.02 -13.47
C GLU A 6 -20.76 -15.49 -13.72
N ILE A 7 -20.14 -16.20 -12.77
CA ILE A 7 -18.77 -16.72 -12.93
C ILE A 7 -18.75 -18.03 -13.73
N LEU A 8 -19.72 -18.93 -13.56
CA LEU A 8 -19.70 -20.23 -14.24
C LEU A 8 -20.22 -20.17 -15.69
N ASP A 9 -21.09 -19.21 -16.03
CA ASP A 9 -21.58 -19.01 -17.39
C ASP A 9 -20.69 -18.03 -18.16
N VAL A 10 -19.89 -18.53 -19.10
CA VAL A 10 -19.05 -17.74 -20.01
C VAL A 10 -19.82 -16.68 -20.82
N SER A 11 -21.14 -16.84 -20.97
CA SER A 11 -22.00 -15.91 -21.70
C SER A 11 -22.65 -14.83 -20.82
N SER A 12 -22.30 -14.81 -19.52
CA SER A 12 -22.85 -13.90 -18.52
C SER A 12 -22.53 -12.43 -18.80
N LYS A 13 -23.16 -11.54 -18.02
CA LYS A 13 -22.90 -10.10 -18.15
C LYS A 13 -21.51 -9.74 -17.66
N LEU A 14 -20.99 -10.46 -16.65
CA LEU A 14 -19.63 -10.30 -16.14
C LEU A 14 -18.59 -10.42 -17.26
N TYR A 15 -18.63 -11.50 -18.04
CA TYR A 15 -17.64 -11.71 -19.11
C TYR A 15 -17.86 -10.77 -20.30
N LYS A 16 -19.11 -10.43 -20.63
CA LYS A 16 -19.42 -9.42 -21.65
C LYS A 16 -18.93 -8.02 -21.29
N PHE A 17 -18.95 -7.68 -20.00
CA PHE A 17 -18.43 -6.41 -19.50
C PHE A 17 -16.90 -6.33 -19.58
N SER A 18 -16.20 -7.47 -19.54
CA SER A 18 -14.74 -7.58 -19.64
C SER A 18 -14.00 -6.66 -18.64
N PRO A 19 -14.24 -6.78 -17.33
CA PRO A 19 -13.62 -5.91 -16.33
C PRO A 19 -12.11 -6.11 -16.26
N ASP A 20 -11.37 -5.03 -15.96
CA ASP A 20 -9.95 -5.11 -15.58
C ASP A 20 -9.76 -5.63 -14.15
N LEU A 21 -10.72 -5.30 -13.27
CA LEU A 21 -10.74 -5.63 -11.85
C LEU A 21 -12.15 -6.03 -11.42
N THR A 22 -12.25 -7.16 -10.73
CA THR A 22 -13.51 -7.72 -10.21
C THR A 22 -13.38 -7.93 -8.71
N PHE A 23 -14.42 -7.55 -7.95
CA PHE A 23 -14.51 -7.82 -6.51
C PHE A 23 -15.56 -8.91 -6.25
N LEU A 24 -15.14 -10.02 -5.64
CA LEU A 24 -16.02 -11.06 -5.14
C LEU A 24 -16.29 -10.80 -3.66
N ILE A 25 -17.42 -10.17 -3.38
CA ILE A 25 -17.85 -9.78 -2.02
C ILE A 25 -18.68 -10.93 -1.43
N LEU A 26 -18.18 -11.52 -0.35
CA LEU A 26 -18.78 -12.66 0.34
C LEU A 26 -19.00 -12.30 1.81
N ASP A 27 -20.13 -12.69 2.39
CA ASP A 27 -20.37 -12.55 3.82
C ASP A 27 -20.35 -13.89 4.54
N THR A 28 -19.80 -13.91 5.76
CA THR A 28 -19.65 -15.13 6.58
C THR A 28 -21.00 -15.80 6.85
N GLN A 29 -22.03 -15.00 7.17
CA GLN A 29 -23.33 -15.53 7.56
C GLN A 29 -24.03 -16.24 6.40
N SER A 30 -24.13 -15.63 5.22
CA SER A 30 -24.75 -16.27 4.05
C SER A 30 -23.94 -17.45 3.54
N THR A 31 -22.61 -17.42 3.68
CA THR A 31 -21.73 -18.51 3.24
C THR A 31 -21.90 -19.76 4.11
N LEU A 32 -22.02 -19.58 5.43
CA LEU A 32 -22.21 -20.66 6.39
C LEU A 32 -23.68 -21.07 6.56
N GLY A 33 -24.63 -20.20 6.22
CA GLY A 33 -26.06 -20.48 6.35
C GLY A 33 -26.45 -20.86 7.79
N ASN A 34 -27.17 -21.96 7.96
CA ASN A 34 -27.59 -22.44 9.28
C ASN A 34 -26.41 -22.71 10.23
N LEU A 35 -25.25 -23.10 9.69
CA LEU A 35 -24.05 -23.37 10.49
C LEU A 35 -23.51 -22.11 11.19
N PHE A 36 -23.86 -20.91 10.70
CA PHE A 36 -23.53 -19.66 11.38
C PHE A 36 -24.25 -19.54 12.72
N HIS A 37 -25.53 -19.91 12.76
CA HIS A 37 -26.38 -19.79 13.95
C HIS A 37 -26.27 -21.00 14.87
N GLU A 38 -26.12 -22.19 14.29
CA GLU A 38 -26.08 -23.46 15.02
C GLU A 38 -24.80 -24.25 14.68
N PRO A 39 -23.59 -23.67 14.92
CA PRO A 39 -22.32 -24.30 14.52
C PRO A 39 -22.10 -25.66 15.19
N TYR A 40 -22.69 -25.87 16.36
CA TYR A 40 -22.55 -27.08 17.18
C TYR A 40 -23.71 -28.07 17.06
N SER A 41 -24.64 -27.85 16.13
CA SER A 41 -25.67 -28.84 15.76
C SER A 41 -25.06 -30.09 15.11
N VAL A 42 -23.86 -29.95 14.53
CA VAL A 42 -23.10 -31.01 13.87
C VAL A 42 -21.85 -31.39 14.66
N SER A 43 -21.37 -32.62 14.42
CA SER A 43 -20.13 -33.11 15.02
C SER A 43 -18.91 -32.30 14.54
N SER A 44 -17.80 -32.36 15.28
CA SER A 44 -16.55 -31.68 14.90
C SER A 44 -16.03 -32.13 13.51
N SER A 45 -16.07 -33.44 13.22
CA SER A 45 -15.67 -33.98 11.92
C SER A 45 -16.57 -33.54 10.78
N GLU A 46 -17.88 -33.46 11.02
CA GLU A 46 -18.85 -32.98 10.03
C GLU A 46 -18.70 -31.49 9.80
N ARG A 47 -18.52 -30.67 10.85
CA ARG A 47 -18.23 -29.25 10.71
C ARG A 47 -16.98 -29.03 9.87
N LYS A 48 -15.89 -29.72 10.18
CA LYS A 48 -14.65 -29.64 9.41
C LYS A 48 -14.91 -29.94 7.94
N LYS A 49 -15.64 -31.03 7.64
CA LYS A 49 -15.99 -31.41 6.26
C LYS A 49 -16.77 -30.29 5.55
N ILE A 50 -17.74 -29.66 6.21
CA ILE A 50 -18.50 -28.54 5.63
C ILE A 50 -17.57 -27.36 5.29
N PHE A 51 -16.65 -27.00 6.19
CA PHE A 51 -15.69 -25.92 5.92
C PHE A 51 -14.72 -26.28 4.79
N ASP A 52 -14.26 -27.54 4.71
CA ASP A 52 -13.43 -28.03 3.62
C ASP A 52 -14.19 -27.99 2.28
N GLU A 53 -15.47 -28.39 2.26
CA GLU A 53 -16.35 -28.29 1.08
C GLU A 53 -16.54 -26.81 0.65
N LYS A 54 -16.75 -25.89 1.60
CA LYS A 54 -16.85 -24.44 1.29
C LYS A 54 -15.56 -23.87 0.72
N PHE A 55 -14.41 -24.30 1.24
CA PHE A 55 -13.12 -23.93 0.67
C PHE A 55 -12.98 -24.43 -0.77
N ASP A 56 -13.29 -25.70 -1.02
CA ASP A 56 -13.20 -26.30 -2.34
C ASP A 56 -14.15 -25.64 -3.35
N ASP A 57 -15.38 -25.33 -2.96
CA ASP A 57 -16.35 -24.60 -3.78
C ASP A 57 -15.80 -23.24 -4.23
N LEU A 58 -15.29 -22.44 -3.27
CA LEU A 58 -14.73 -21.13 -3.56
C LEU A 58 -13.45 -21.21 -4.40
N LYS A 59 -12.58 -22.17 -4.09
CA LYS A 59 -11.36 -22.44 -4.84
C LYS A 59 -11.69 -22.75 -6.30
N ASN A 60 -12.63 -23.66 -6.54
CA ASN A 60 -13.04 -24.06 -7.89
C ASN A 60 -13.70 -22.90 -8.64
N LEU A 61 -14.50 -22.08 -7.96
CA LEU A 61 -15.12 -20.90 -8.52
C LEU A 61 -14.09 -19.85 -8.97
N VAL A 62 -13.11 -19.56 -8.10
CA VAL A 62 -12.03 -18.61 -8.42
C VAL A 62 -11.16 -19.12 -9.57
N HIS A 63 -10.81 -20.41 -9.58
CA HIS A 63 -10.08 -21.00 -10.71
C HIS A 63 -10.90 -20.98 -12.00
N SER A 64 -12.21 -21.15 -11.93
CA SER A 64 -13.09 -21.01 -13.11
C SER A 64 -13.06 -19.59 -13.66
N PHE A 65 -13.13 -18.59 -12.78
CA PHE A 65 -13.03 -17.18 -13.17
C PHE A 65 -11.68 -16.88 -13.84
N THR A 66 -10.56 -17.21 -13.20
CA THR A 66 -9.21 -16.88 -13.71
C THR A 66 -8.86 -17.60 -15.01
N ASN A 67 -9.48 -18.74 -15.29
CA ASN A 67 -9.31 -19.44 -16.57
C ASN A 67 -10.11 -18.81 -17.73
N GLN A 68 -11.13 -17.99 -17.43
CA GLN A 68 -12.05 -17.43 -18.43
C GLN A 68 -11.76 -15.96 -18.76
N THR A 69 -11.01 -15.24 -17.91
CA THR A 69 -10.72 -13.82 -18.10
C THR A 69 -9.32 -13.44 -17.63
N LYS A 70 -8.81 -12.31 -18.13
CA LYS A 70 -7.59 -11.66 -17.64
C LYS A 70 -7.85 -10.69 -16.49
N SER A 71 -9.12 -10.47 -16.11
CA SER A 71 -9.48 -9.61 -14.97
C SER A 71 -8.72 -10.03 -13.73
N LYS A 72 -8.21 -9.05 -12.98
CA LYS A 72 -7.80 -9.29 -11.60
C LYS A 72 -9.03 -9.57 -10.76
N LEU A 73 -8.91 -10.46 -9.78
CA LEU A 73 -9.98 -10.81 -8.84
C LEU A 73 -9.53 -10.47 -7.42
N VAL A 74 -10.34 -9.70 -6.70
CA VAL A 74 -10.19 -9.46 -5.27
C VAL A 74 -11.31 -10.22 -4.55
N VAL A 75 -10.94 -11.24 -3.78
CA VAL A 75 -11.87 -12.07 -3.02
C VAL A 75 -11.90 -11.58 -1.57
N MET A 76 -13.09 -11.21 -1.10
CA MET A 76 -13.30 -10.84 0.28
C MET A 76 -13.26 -12.09 1.18
N ASN A 77 -12.39 -12.08 2.19
CA ASN A 77 -12.35 -13.17 3.17
C ASN A 77 -13.48 -13.05 4.21
N PHE A 78 -13.50 -13.98 5.16
CA PHE A 78 -14.58 -14.08 6.13
C PHE A 78 -14.24 -13.42 7.45
N SER A 79 -15.12 -12.55 7.96
CA SER A 79 -15.02 -12.03 9.33
C SER A 79 -15.33 -13.13 10.34
N ILE A 80 -14.56 -13.15 11.44
CA ILE A 80 -14.79 -14.04 12.58
C ILE A 80 -15.79 -13.33 13.51
N PRO A 81 -16.98 -13.90 13.76
CA PRO A 81 -17.96 -13.27 14.63
C PRO A 81 -17.43 -13.17 16.07
N SER A 82 -17.77 -12.11 16.80
CA SER A 82 -17.43 -12.00 18.23
C SER A 82 -18.23 -12.97 19.09
N TYR A 83 -19.44 -13.31 18.66
CA TYR A 83 -20.33 -14.23 19.36
C TYR A 83 -20.06 -15.69 18.96
N SER A 84 -19.90 -16.53 19.98
CA SER A 84 -20.06 -17.98 19.88
C SER A 84 -21.04 -18.46 20.94
N PRO A 85 -21.95 -19.42 20.63
CA PRO A 85 -22.82 -20.03 21.64
C PRO A 85 -22.04 -20.80 22.72
N TYR A 86 -20.77 -21.14 22.49
CA TYR A 86 -19.90 -21.75 23.50
C TYR A 86 -19.12 -20.71 24.32
N GLY A 87 -19.28 -19.41 24.03
CA GLY A 87 -18.68 -18.30 24.77
C GLY A 87 -17.16 -18.46 24.94
N ILE A 88 -16.66 -18.30 26.17
CA ILE A 88 -15.23 -18.42 26.47
C ILE A 88 -14.66 -19.84 26.21
N PHE A 89 -15.52 -20.86 26.17
CA PHE A 89 -15.11 -22.24 25.92
C PHE A 89 -14.80 -22.51 24.44
N GLU A 90 -15.16 -21.59 23.53
CA GLU A 90 -14.84 -21.64 22.10
C GLU A 90 -13.37 -21.98 21.83
N THR A 91 -12.46 -21.41 22.63
CA THR A 91 -11.01 -21.61 22.50
C THR A 91 -10.52 -23.02 22.83
N LYS A 92 -11.36 -23.85 23.46
CA LYS A 92 -11.05 -25.25 23.82
C LYS A 92 -11.72 -26.26 22.90
N VAL A 93 -12.41 -25.80 21.87
CA VAL A 93 -13.18 -26.67 20.97
C VAL A 93 -12.37 -26.96 19.73
N VAL A 94 -12.06 -28.25 19.51
CA VAL A 94 -11.41 -28.71 18.29
C VAL A 94 -12.33 -28.41 17.10
N ASP A 95 -11.77 -27.71 16.12
CA ASP A 95 -12.52 -27.21 14.96
C ASP A 95 -13.77 -26.42 15.38
N GLY A 96 -13.68 -25.61 16.44
CA GLY A 96 -14.72 -24.64 16.81
C GLY A 96 -15.04 -23.66 15.66
N LEU A 97 -16.16 -22.94 15.75
CA LEU A 97 -16.59 -21.97 14.74
C LEU A 97 -15.46 -20.97 14.41
N HIS A 98 -14.87 -20.34 15.44
CA HIS A 98 -13.85 -19.31 15.23
C HIS A 98 -12.60 -19.88 14.58
N ASN A 99 -12.17 -21.07 15.02
CA ASN A 99 -10.99 -21.73 14.46
C ASN A 99 -11.23 -22.22 13.02
N SER A 100 -12.45 -22.67 12.71
CA SER A 100 -12.81 -23.12 11.37
C SER A 100 -12.84 -21.97 10.36
N ILE A 101 -13.36 -20.80 10.75
CA ILE A 101 -13.30 -19.59 9.90
C ILE A 101 -11.85 -19.12 9.72
N LYS A 102 -11.02 -19.14 10.78
CA LYS A 102 -9.58 -18.83 10.67
C LYS A 102 -8.89 -19.73 9.65
N LYS A 103 -9.09 -21.05 9.77
CA LYS A 103 -8.52 -22.04 8.83
C LYS A 103 -9.02 -21.83 7.40
N LEU A 104 -10.29 -21.51 7.20
CA LEU A 104 -10.84 -21.19 5.88
C LEU A 104 -10.13 -19.97 5.26
N ASN A 105 -9.96 -18.89 6.03
CA ASN A 105 -9.23 -17.71 5.57
C ASN A 105 -7.75 -18.02 5.26
N GLU A 106 -7.08 -18.79 6.13
CA GLU A 106 -5.70 -19.23 5.91
C GLU A 106 -5.57 -20.10 4.65
N ASN A 107 -6.50 -21.03 4.43
CA ASN A 107 -6.51 -21.88 3.25
C ASN A 107 -6.70 -21.06 1.96
N LEU A 108 -7.63 -20.11 1.94
CA LEU A 108 -7.83 -19.20 0.81
C LEU A 108 -6.57 -18.36 0.52
N ALA A 109 -5.95 -17.78 1.56
CA ALA A 109 -4.73 -17.02 1.40
C ALA A 109 -3.57 -17.87 0.85
N ASN A 110 -3.41 -19.11 1.36
CA ASN A 110 -2.35 -20.02 0.92
C ASN A 110 -2.54 -20.53 -0.51
N GLU A 111 -3.77 -20.85 -0.90
CA GLU A 111 -4.10 -21.32 -2.26
C GLU A 111 -3.73 -20.28 -3.32
N PHE A 112 -4.06 -19.01 -3.07
CA PHE A 112 -3.86 -17.92 -4.02
C PHE A 112 -2.58 -17.13 -3.81
N LEU A 113 -1.73 -17.51 -2.85
CA LEU A 113 -0.50 -16.79 -2.51
C LEU A 113 0.44 -16.54 -3.70
N LYS A 114 0.49 -17.49 -4.64
CA LYS A 114 1.35 -17.42 -5.84
C LYS A 114 0.58 -17.03 -7.12
N ASN A 115 -0.71 -16.73 -6.99
CA ASN A 115 -1.53 -16.35 -8.14
C ASN A 115 -1.43 -14.84 -8.37
N ASP A 116 -0.86 -14.43 -9.51
CA ASP A 116 -0.67 -13.01 -9.84
C ASP A 116 -1.98 -12.29 -10.22
N SER A 117 -3.10 -13.02 -10.33
CA SER A 117 -4.40 -12.50 -10.77
C SER A 117 -5.43 -12.49 -9.63
N VAL A 118 -5.15 -13.12 -8.49
CA VAL A 118 -6.09 -13.25 -7.36
C VAL A 118 -5.50 -12.65 -6.10
N TYR A 119 -6.25 -11.76 -5.47
CA TYR A 119 -5.90 -11.12 -4.21
C TYR A 119 -6.97 -11.38 -3.17
N ILE A 120 -6.56 -11.51 -1.91
CA ILE A 120 -7.49 -11.58 -0.79
C ILE A 120 -7.63 -10.20 -0.16
N PHE A 121 -8.85 -9.70 -0.06
CA PHE A 121 -9.17 -8.56 0.79
C PHE A 121 -9.50 -9.05 2.20
N ASP A 122 -8.75 -8.57 3.19
CA ASP A 122 -8.89 -8.97 4.58
C ASP A 122 -10.04 -8.22 5.28
N PHE A 123 -11.26 -8.64 4.98
CA PHE A 123 -12.47 -8.10 5.59
C PHE A 123 -12.54 -8.37 7.10
N ASN A 124 -11.94 -9.45 7.60
CA ASN A 124 -11.81 -9.65 9.03
C ASN A 124 -11.03 -8.51 9.70
N SER A 125 -9.91 -8.07 9.10
CA SER A 125 -9.16 -6.91 9.59
C SER A 125 -9.95 -5.60 9.46
N PHE A 126 -10.71 -5.41 8.38
CA PHE A 126 -11.62 -4.27 8.24
C PHE A 126 -12.67 -4.23 9.37
N VAL A 127 -13.29 -5.37 9.68
CA VAL A 127 -14.25 -5.49 10.80
C VAL A 127 -13.57 -5.23 12.14
N ASN A 128 -12.34 -5.69 12.35
CA ASN A 128 -11.59 -5.40 13.58
C ASN A 128 -11.24 -3.91 13.73
N GLN A 129 -10.91 -3.24 12.63
CA GLN A 129 -10.55 -1.82 12.63
C GLN A 129 -11.75 -0.93 12.99
N TYR A 130 -12.92 -1.20 12.42
CA TYR A 130 -14.10 -0.35 12.60
C TYR A 130 -15.07 -0.87 13.67
N GLY A 131 -14.88 -2.11 14.12
CA GLY A 131 -15.69 -2.78 15.14
C GLY A 131 -16.93 -3.45 14.53
N GLU A 132 -17.16 -4.71 14.89
CA GLU A 132 -18.28 -5.53 14.37
C GLU A 132 -19.64 -4.88 14.59
N LYS A 133 -19.87 -4.25 15.76
CA LYS A 133 -21.14 -3.58 16.08
C LYS A 133 -21.44 -2.36 15.19
N ASN A 134 -20.41 -1.75 14.62
CA ASN A 134 -20.54 -0.59 13.75
C ASN A 134 -20.70 -1.03 12.29
N ILE A 135 -19.95 -2.06 11.89
CA ILE A 135 -20.06 -2.64 10.55
C ILE A 135 -21.40 -3.36 10.35
N PHE A 136 -21.88 -4.09 11.36
CA PHE A 136 -23.09 -4.89 11.24
C PHE A 136 -24.26 -4.25 12.01
N ASP A 137 -25.05 -3.44 11.30
CA ASP A 137 -26.32 -2.93 11.81
C ASP A 137 -27.44 -3.97 11.60
N VAL A 138 -27.95 -4.50 12.71
CA VAL A 138 -28.98 -5.55 12.72
C VAL A 138 -30.26 -5.12 12.01
N LYS A 139 -30.66 -3.85 12.12
CA LYS A 139 -31.87 -3.33 11.48
C LYS A 139 -31.65 -3.27 9.97
N GLN A 140 -30.54 -2.71 9.52
CA GLN A 140 -30.21 -2.63 8.10
C GLN A 140 -30.10 -4.02 7.46
N PHE A 141 -29.51 -4.97 8.19
CA PHE A 141 -29.47 -6.37 7.78
C PHE A 141 -30.85 -7.01 7.68
N LEU A 142 -31.66 -6.98 8.75
CA LEU A 142 -32.94 -7.70 8.78
C LEU A 142 -33.98 -7.12 7.82
N PHE A 143 -33.96 -5.80 7.60
CA PHE A 143 -34.94 -5.13 6.73
C PHE A 143 -34.46 -4.97 5.28
N GLY A 144 -33.16 -4.97 5.03
CA GLY A 144 -32.59 -4.65 3.72
C GLY A 144 -31.49 -5.59 3.21
N ASP A 145 -31.16 -6.64 3.95
CA ASP A 145 -30.03 -7.56 3.67
C ASP A 145 -28.67 -6.83 3.51
N ILE A 146 -28.53 -5.68 4.18
CA ILE A 146 -27.33 -4.85 4.15
C ILE A 146 -26.30 -5.46 5.12
N LYS A 147 -25.21 -6.00 4.59
CA LYS A 147 -24.16 -6.70 5.37
C LYS A 147 -23.10 -5.76 5.97
N VAL A 148 -22.94 -4.59 5.38
CA VAL A 148 -22.04 -3.53 5.84
C VAL A 148 -22.88 -2.27 5.97
N SER A 149 -22.93 -1.71 7.17
CA SER A 149 -23.71 -0.53 7.50
C SER A 149 -23.45 0.59 6.49
N LEU A 150 -24.52 1.30 6.11
CA LEU A 150 -24.45 2.41 5.16
C LEU A 150 -23.40 3.46 5.55
N ASP A 151 -23.18 3.67 6.86
CA ASP A 151 -22.17 4.62 7.39
C ASP A 151 -20.73 4.18 7.10
N TYR A 152 -20.50 2.89 6.87
CA TYR A 152 -19.17 2.30 6.66
C TYR A 152 -18.93 1.78 5.23
N ILE A 153 -19.94 1.84 4.36
CA ILE A 153 -19.75 1.61 2.92
C ILE A 153 -18.68 2.55 2.34
N PRO A 154 -18.62 3.85 2.67
CA PRO A 154 -17.55 4.73 2.19
C PRO A 154 -16.15 4.25 2.61
N ASN A 155 -15.99 3.75 3.84
CA ASN A 155 -14.73 3.18 4.32
C ASN A 155 -14.36 1.90 3.57
N LEU A 156 -15.33 1.02 3.29
CA LEU A 156 -15.08 -0.17 2.49
C LEU A 156 -14.69 0.17 1.05
N ALA A 157 -15.37 1.16 0.46
CA ALA A 157 -15.04 1.65 -0.88
C ALA A 157 -13.63 2.26 -0.92
N ASP A 158 -13.23 3.00 0.12
CA ASP A 158 -11.87 3.53 0.26
C ASP A 158 -10.83 2.40 0.28
N GLU A 159 -11.06 1.30 1.01
CA GLU A 159 -10.17 0.12 0.96
C GLU A 159 -10.00 -0.42 -0.46
N PHE A 160 -11.09 -0.47 -1.25
CA PHE A 160 -11.05 -0.94 -2.63
C PHE A 160 -10.25 -0.01 -3.56
N THR A 161 -10.14 1.28 -3.25
CA THR A 161 -9.33 2.21 -4.05
C THR A 161 -7.86 1.81 -4.10
N GLY A 162 -7.34 1.13 -3.06
CA GLY A 162 -5.97 0.61 -3.06
C GLY A 162 -5.69 -0.38 -4.18
N TYR A 163 -6.65 -1.27 -4.48
CA TYR A 163 -6.54 -2.19 -5.60
C TYR A 163 -6.72 -1.47 -6.94
N ILE A 164 -7.66 -0.51 -6.99
CA ILE A 164 -7.93 0.28 -8.20
C ILE A 164 -6.70 1.10 -8.61
N PHE A 165 -6.08 1.84 -7.68
CA PHE A 165 -4.87 2.60 -7.95
C PHE A 165 -3.73 1.70 -8.43
N ALA A 166 -3.58 0.53 -7.82
CA ALA A 166 -2.54 -0.43 -8.19
C ALA A 166 -2.75 -1.00 -9.60
N VAL A 167 -3.97 -1.39 -9.97
CA VAL A 167 -4.31 -1.91 -11.31
C VAL A 167 -4.15 -0.82 -12.37
N LEU A 168 -4.61 0.41 -12.09
CA LEU A 168 -4.55 1.52 -13.05
C LEU A 168 -3.15 2.15 -13.16
N GLY A 169 -2.21 1.77 -12.29
CA GLY A 169 -0.86 2.34 -12.25
C GLY A 169 -0.80 3.77 -11.71
N LEU A 170 -1.76 4.17 -10.87
CA LEU A 170 -1.89 5.50 -10.27
C LEU A 170 -1.17 5.62 -8.91
N THR A 171 -0.23 4.71 -8.65
CA THR A 171 0.47 4.60 -7.36
C THR A 171 1.60 5.61 -7.24
N LYS A 172 1.81 6.13 -6.03
CA LYS A 172 2.84 7.10 -5.70
C LYS A 172 4.14 6.39 -5.32
N ARG A 173 5.27 7.09 -5.49
CA ARG A 173 6.61 6.47 -5.40
C ARG A 173 7.59 7.21 -4.55
N CYS A 174 7.34 8.48 -4.26
CA CYS A 174 8.20 9.27 -3.41
C CYS A 174 7.38 10.11 -2.45
N ILE A 175 7.83 10.11 -1.19
CA ILE A 175 7.33 10.99 -0.14
C ILE A 175 8.36 12.11 0.02
N VAL A 176 7.91 13.34 -0.18
CA VAL A 176 8.69 14.56 -0.02
C VAL A 176 8.26 15.22 1.28
N LEU A 177 9.21 15.38 2.19
CA LEU A 177 8.98 15.76 3.59
C LEU A 177 9.56 17.13 3.86
N ASP A 178 8.80 17.96 4.57
CA ASP A 178 9.38 19.05 5.35
C ASP A 178 10.16 18.52 6.57
N LEU A 179 10.88 19.39 7.27
CA LEU A 179 11.66 19.00 8.46
C LEU A 179 11.01 19.48 9.77
N ASP A 180 11.06 20.78 10.04
CA ASP A 180 10.54 21.37 11.27
C ASP A 180 9.05 21.10 11.39
N ASN A 181 8.58 20.77 12.60
CA ASN A 181 7.21 20.34 12.91
C ASN A 181 6.62 19.19 12.05
N THR A 182 7.45 18.53 11.24
CA THR A 182 7.05 17.42 10.36
C THR A 182 7.82 16.14 10.69
N LEU A 183 9.16 16.17 10.73
CA LEU A 183 10.00 15.05 11.15
C LEU A 183 10.45 15.14 12.61
N TRP A 184 10.40 16.32 13.21
CA TRP A 184 10.57 16.58 14.64
C TRP A 184 9.68 17.77 15.02
N GLY A 185 9.42 17.99 16.31
CA GLY A 185 8.69 19.18 16.74
C GLY A 185 9.63 20.33 17.05
N GLY A 186 9.21 21.56 16.80
CA GLY A 186 10.05 22.75 16.97
C GLY A 186 10.80 23.13 15.70
N ILE A 187 11.45 24.29 15.75
CA ILE A 187 12.20 24.90 14.64
C ILE A 187 13.67 24.83 14.98
N VAL A 188 14.45 24.00 14.28
CA VAL A 188 15.87 23.76 14.64
C VAL A 188 16.71 25.04 14.66
N GLY A 189 16.41 26.00 13.79
CA GLY A 189 17.11 27.28 13.74
C GLY A 189 16.79 28.23 14.91
N GLU A 190 15.69 28.00 15.63
CA GLU A 190 15.25 28.81 16.77
C GLU A 190 15.48 28.09 18.11
N ASP A 191 15.04 26.83 18.18
CA ASP A 191 15.10 25.99 19.38
C ASP A 191 16.49 25.36 19.57
N GLY A 192 17.28 25.26 18.50
CA GLY A 192 18.58 24.60 18.49
C GLY A 192 18.49 23.08 18.53
N TYR A 193 19.63 22.42 18.32
CA TYR A 193 19.75 20.96 18.23
C TYR A 193 19.18 20.23 19.46
N ASP A 194 19.42 20.73 20.68
CA ASP A 194 18.95 20.12 21.94
C ASP A 194 17.50 20.51 22.29
N GLY A 195 16.93 21.51 21.62
CA GLY A 195 15.61 22.06 21.93
C GLY A 195 14.46 21.46 21.12
N ILE A 196 14.77 20.80 19.99
CA ILE A 196 13.74 20.12 19.18
C ILE A 196 13.12 18.94 19.94
N LYS A 197 11.85 18.69 19.63
CA LYS A 197 11.04 17.63 20.23
C LYS A 197 11.17 16.39 19.37
N LEU A 198 12.19 15.60 19.66
CA LEU A 198 12.42 14.30 19.04
C LEU A 198 12.96 13.35 20.10
N GLY A 199 12.19 12.33 20.47
CA GLY A 199 12.54 11.47 21.60
C GLY A 199 11.33 10.74 22.19
N ALA A 200 11.58 9.86 23.17
CA ALA A 200 10.53 9.07 23.82
C ALA A 200 9.53 9.89 24.67
N GLY A 201 9.74 11.20 24.82
CA GLY A 201 8.84 12.11 25.52
C GLY A 201 7.50 12.32 24.79
N ALA A 202 6.48 12.77 25.52
CA ALA A 202 5.10 12.88 25.02
C ALA A 202 4.96 13.72 23.73
N GLN A 203 5.81 14.72 23.53
CA GLN A 203 5.77 15.58 22.34
C GLN A 203 6.62 15.04 21.17
N GLY A 204 7.71 14.32 21.46
CA GLY A 204 8.64 13.78 20.45
C GLY A 204 8.24 12.42 19.90
N ASN A 205 7.51 11.61 20.68
CA ASN A 205 7.25 10.22 20.33
C ASN A 205 6.35 10.08 19.08
N SER A 206 5.45 11.03 18.84
CA SER A 206 4.63 11.09 17.63
C SER A 206 5.48 11.15 16.36
N PHE A 207 6.55 11.96 16.38
CA PHE A 207 7.49 12.10 15.26
C PHE A 207 8.33 10.84 15.08
N ILE A 208 8.77 10.21 16.18
CA ILE A 208 9.44 8.90 16.13
C ILE A 208 8.54 7.87 15.45
N GLU A 209 7.28 7.75 15.86
CA GLU A 209 6.34 6.81 15.25
C GLU A 209 6.15 7.10 13.76
N PHE A 210 5.96 8.37 13.38
CA PHE A 210 5.87 8.77 11.98
C PHE A 210 7.10 8.35 11.16
N GLN A 211 8.32 8.62 11.68
CA GLN A 211 9.57 8.22 11.04
C GLN A 211 9.72 6.70 10.90
N LYS A 212 9.26 5.89 11.88
CA LYS A 212 9.28 4.42 11.77
C LYS A 212 8.46 3.94 10.57
N TYR A 213 7.26 4.48 10.37
CA TYR A 213 6.42 4.10 9.24
C TYR A 213 6.98 4.59 7.91
N LEU A 214 7.57 5.79 7.86
CA LEU A 214 8.31 6.25 6.68
C LEU A 214 9.47 5.31 6.33
N LEU A 215 10.23 4.85 7.34
CA LEU A 215 11.31 3.89 7.15
C LEU A 215 10.78 2.53 6.63
N SER A 216 9.67 2.03 7.16
CA SER A 216 9.04 0.81 6.66
C SER A 216 8.60 0.94 5.18
N LEU A 217 8.08 2.12 4.80
CA LEU A 217 7.77 2.41 3.40
C LEU A 217 9.03 2.47 2.52
N HIS A 218 10.10 3.06 3.04
CA HIS A 218 11.40 3.09 2.37
C HIS A 218 11.96 1.68 2.13
N GLN A 219 11.89 0.80 3.13
CA GLN A 219 12.36 -0.59 3.03
C GLN A 219 11.62 -1.41 1.96
N ARG A 220 10.36 -1.07 1.65
CA ARG A 220 9.61 -1.69 0.54
C ARG A 220 9.77 -0.98 -0.82
N GLY A 221 10.61 0.07 -0.89
CA GLY A 221 10.98 0.72 -2.15
C GLY A 221 10.31 2.05 -2.46
N ILE A 222 9.65 2.69 -1.49
CA ILE A 222 9.19 4.09 -1.60
C ILE A 222 10.39 5.01 -1.36
N LEU A 223 10.63 5.98 -2.24
CA LEU A 223 11.71 6.94 -2.04
C LEU A 223 11.31 8.01 -1.03
N LEU A 224 12.26 8.47 -0.23
CA LEU A 224 12.07 9.66 0.60
C LEU A 224 12.90 10.80 0.04
N ALA A 225 12.39 12.02 0.11
CA ALA A 225 13.11 13.23 -0.20
C ALA A 225 12.79 14.33 0.82
N ILE A 226 13.67 15.31 0.94
CA ILE A 226 13.46 16.48 1.80
C ILE A 226 13.22 17.72 0.94
N ASN A 227 12.23 18.53 1.32
CA ASN A 227 11.96 19.86 0.79
C ASN A 227 11.66 20.82 1.95
N SER A 228 12.72 21.42 2.49
CA SER A 228 12.64 22.22 3.71
C SER A 228 13.38 23.53 3.62
N LYS A 229 12.86 24.52 4.35
CA LYS A 229 13.45 25.86 4.50
C LYS A 229 14.24 25.95 5.81
N ASN A 230 15.48 25.46 5.78
CA ASN A 230 16.40 25.52 6.91
C ASN A 230 17.80 25.96 6.49
N ASN A 231 18.62 26.30 7.49
CA ASN A 231 20.06 26.24 7.35
C ASN A 231 20.48 24.77 7.10
N PRO A 232 21.22 24.48 6.01
CA PRO A 232 21.67 23.12 5.71
C PRO A 232 22.47 22.47 6.83
N ASP A 233 23.37 23.20 7.49
CA ASP A 233 24.28 22.62 8.49
C ASP A 233 23.50 22.16 9.72
N ASP A 234 22.61 23.02 10.23
CA ASP A 234 21.78 22.71 11.42
C ASP A 234 20.86 21.51 11.17
N ALA A 235 20.17 21.49 10.04
CA ALA A 235 19.27 20.38 9.67
C ALA A 235 20.04 19.07 9.45
N LEU A 236 21.20 19.12 8.78
CA LEU A 236 22.02 17.93 8.54
C LEU A 236 22.66 17.41 9.82
N ASP A 237 22.97 18.28 10.78
CA ASP A 237 23.46 17.87 12.10
C ASP A 237 22.42 17.02 12.82
N VAL A 238 21.15 17.48 12.88
CA VAL A 238 20.04 16.69 13.44
C VAL A 238 19.89 15.34 12.73
N ILE A 239 19.81 15.34 11.39
CA ILE A 239 19.63 14.09 10.62
C ILE A 239 20.77 13.09 10.87
N THR A 240 22.01 13.59 11.03
CA THR A 240 23.19 12.73 11.16
C THR A 240 23.41 12.27 12.59
N ASN A 241 23.29 13.17 13.55
CA ASN A 241 23.84 12.99 14.89
C ASN A 241 22.78 12.84 15.97
N HIS A 242 21.53 13.28 15.74
CA HIS A 242 20.50 13.21 16.78
C HIS A 242 20.20 11.74 17.13
N PRO A 243 20.28 11.35 18.41
CA PRO A 243 20.21 9.94 18.81
C PRO A 243 18.84 9.33 18.49
N ASP A 244 17.77 10.10 18.68
CA ASP A 244 16.39 9.65 18.44
C ASP A 244 15.93 9.80 16.98
N MET A 245 16.78 10.31 16.09
CA MET A 245 16.44 10.39 14.66
C MET A 245 16.53 9.00 14.04
N ILE A 246 15.42 8.54 13.45
CA ILE A 246 15.33 7.21 12.81
C ILE A 246 15.75 7.31 11.35
N LEU A 247 15.29 8.34 10.65
CA LEU A 247 15.66 8.55 9.25
C LEU A 247 17.04 9.21 9.15
N ARG A 248 17.95 8.56 8.42
CA ARG A 248 19.32 9.02 8.19
C ARG A 248 19.50 9.42 6.74
N LYS A 249 20.65 10.05 6.42
CA LYS A 249 20.96 10.57 5.08
C LYS A 249 20.76 9.53 3.99
N GLU A 250 21.13 8.28 4.24
CA GLU A 250 21.00 7.15 3.32
C GLU A 250 19.56 6.76 2.97
N HIS A 251 18.57 7.20 3.76
CA HIS A 251 17.16 6.96 3.48
C HIS A 251 16.56 8.00 2.52
N PHE A 252 17.25 9.12 2.29
CA PHE A 252 16.79 10.19 1.41
C PHE A 252 17.49 10.15 0.06
N ALA A 253 16.72 9.95 -1.01
CA ALA A 253 17.24 9.94 -2.37
C ALA A 253 17.61 11.34 -2.87
N CYS A 254 16.92 12.37 -2.37
CA CYS A 254 17.17 13.78 -2.69
C CYS A 254 16.91 14.64 -1.45
N MET A 255 17.70 15.69 -1.24
CA MET A 255 17.50 16.65 -0.14
C MET A 255 17.62 18.07 -0.67
N LYS A 256 16.53 18.84 -0.63
CA LYS A 256 16.52 20.29 -0.85
C LYS A 256 16.31 20.95 0.50
N ILE A 257 17.42 21.34 1.12
CA ILE A 257 17.44 22.10 2.37
C ILE A 257 18.08 23.43 2.03
N ASN A 258 17.27 24.47 1.85
CA ASN A 258 17.70 25.79 1.41
C ASN A 258 16.57 26.82 1.58
N TRP A 259 16.82 28.09 1.27
CA TRP A 259 15.82 29.16 1.39
C TRP A 259 14.98 29.40 0.13
N ASN A 260 15.08 28.53 -0.90
CA ASN A 260 14.25 28.66 -2.10
C ASN A 260 12.79 28.33 -1.78
N ASP A 261 11.87 28.73 -2.67
CA ASP A 261 10.48 28.36 -2.51
C ASP A 261 10.27 26.84 -2.70
N LYS A 262 9.32 26.28 -1.95
CA LYS A 262 9.10 24.83 -1.90
C LYS A 262 8.56 24.27 -3.22
N VAL A 263 7.88 25.09 -4.04
CA VAL A 263 7.37 24.68 -5.36
C VAL A 263 8.52 24.50 -6.35
N SER A 264 9.45 25.45 -6.44
CA SER A 264 10.66 25.32 -7.26
C SER A 264 11.50 24.12 -6.83
N ASN A 265 11.71 23.94 -5.51
CA ASN A 265 12.41 22.77 -4.98
C ASN A 265 11.69 21.45 -5.33
N MET A 266 10.35 21.40 -5.30
CA MET A 266 9.58 20.21 -5.69
C MET A 266 9.80 19.84 -7.16
N ILE A 267 9.81 20.83 -8.07
CA ILE A 267 10.11 20.62 -9.49
C ILE A 267 11.53 20.06 -9.66
N ASP A 268 12.50 20.60 -8.91
CA ASP A 268 13.88 20.14 -8.97
C ASP A 268 14.05 18.73 -8.39
N ILE A 269 13.32 18.38 -7.32
CA ILE A 269 13.26 17.00 -6.79
C ILE A 269 12.70 16.06 -7.84
N ALA A 270 11.60 16.42 -8.50
CA ALA A 270 11.00 15.61 -9.56
C ALA A 270 11.98 15.35 -10.70
N LYS A 271 12.71 16.38 -11.15
CA LYS A 271 13.76 16.28 -12.17
C LYS A 271 14.92 15.39 -11.73
N GLU A 272 15.44 15.60 -10.52
CA GLU A 272 16.58 14.85 -9.98
C GLU A 272 16.26 13.35 -9.81
N LEU A 273 15.03 13.05 -9.37
CA LEU A 273 14.53 11.68 -9.27
C LEU A 273 14.03 11.09 -10.59
N ASN A 274 13.97 11.90 -11.65
CA ASN A 274 13.38 11.54 -12.95
C ASN A 274 11.94 11.01 -12.83
N PHE A 275 11.13 11.64 -11.97
CA PHE A 275 9.72 11.31 -11.73
C PHE A 275 8.81 12.42 -12.26
N GLY A 276 7.64 12.03 -12.76
CA GLY A 276 6.52 12.94 -12.90
C GLY A 276 6.01 13.41 -11.54
N LEU A 277 5.44 14.62 -11.48
CA LEU A 277 4.89 15.21 -10.26
C LEU A 277 3.75 14.36 -9.68
N ASP A 278 3.01 13.66 -10.55
CA ASP A 278 1.96 12.71 -10.22
C ASP A 278 2.43 11.50 -9.40
N TYR A 279 3.74 11.26 -9.28
CA TYR A 279 4.31 10.22 -8.42
C TYR A 279 4.73 10.70 -7.02
N LEU A 280 4.63 12.01 -6.76
CA LEU A 280 5.11 12.62 -5.52
C LEU A 280 3.96 12.84 -4.54
N VAL A 281 4.26 12.65 -3.26
CA VAL A 281 3.39 12.96 -2.13
C VAL A 281 4.12 13.94 -1.24
N TYR A 282 3.45 15.02 -0.86
CA TYR A 282 4.04 16.11 -0.09
C TYR A 282 3.45 16.20 1.32
N PHE A 283 4.33 16.25 2.32
CA PHE A 283 4.02 16.36 3.75
C PHE A 283 4.68 17.62 4.33
N ASP A 284 3.87 18.49 4.90
CA ASP A 284 4.27 19.78 5.48
C ASP A 284 3.21 20.20 6.52
N ASP A 285 3.63 20.57 7.72
CA ASP A 285 2.72 20.97 8.80
C ASP A 285 2.10 22.36 8.57
N ASP A 286 2.75 23.23 7.79
CA ASP A 286 2.29 24.57 7.52
C ASP A 286 1.18 24.57 6.43
N PRO A 287 -0.06 24.94 6.77
CA PRO A 287 -1.16 25.00 5.81
C PRO A 287 -0.89 25.94 4.63
N VAL A 288 -0.12 27.02 4.83
CA VAL A 288 0.21 27.97 3.76
C VAL A 288 1.09 27.31 2.70
N ASN A 289 2.09 26.53 3.12
CA ASN A 289 2.93 25.77 2.19
C ASN A 289 2.11 24.71 1.46
N ARG A 290 1.17 24.04 2.15
CA ARG A 290 0.28 23.05 1.53
C ARG A 290 -0.64 23.66 0.47
N ASP A 291 -1.29 24.77 0.78
CA ASP A 291 -2.19 25.46 -0.16
C ASP A 291 -1.42 26.01 -1.37
N PHE A 292 -0.21 26.52 -1.14
CA PHE A 292 0.66 26.99 -2.21
C PHE A 292 1.14 25.84 -3.12
N MET A 293 1.47 24.67 -2.54
CA MET A 293 1.82 23.46 -3.30
C MET A 293 0.64 22.99 -4.15
N LYS A 294 -0.56 22.89 -3.58
CA LYS A 294 -1.78 22.44 -4.29
C LYS A 294 -2.17 23.34 -5.45
N SER A 295 -2.11 24.65 -5.23
CA SER A 295 -2.48 25.63 -6.27
C SER A 295 -1.44 25.71 -7.39
N SER A 296 -0.15 25.50 -7.08
CA SER A 296 0.92 25.62 -8.06
C SER A 296 1.19 24.31 -8.81
N LEU A 297 1.14 23.17 -8.13
CA LEU A 297 1.47 21.84 -8.65
C LEU A 297 0.36 20.82 -8.30
N PRO A 298 -0.83 20.91 -8.94
CA PRO A 298 -1.99 20.07 -8.59
C PRO A 298 -1.76 18.57 -8.78
N ASP A 299 -0.78 18.15 -9.58
CA ASP A 299 -0.42 16.74 -9.77
C ASP A 299 0.30 16.14 -8.54
N VAL A 300 0.92 16.97 -7.71
CA VAL A 300 1.55 16.53 -6.45
C VAL A 300 0.45 16.26 -5.43
N LEU A 301 0.41 15.05 -4.87
CA LEU A 301 -0.53 14.73 -3.81
C LEU A 301 -0.08 15.41 -2.52
N THR A 302 -0.72 16.53 -2.17
CA THR A 302 -0.43 17.25 -0.92
C THR A 302 -1.34 16.75 0.20
N VAL A 303 -0.74 16.19 1.25
CA VAL A 303 -1.45 15.56 2.36
C VAL A 303 -1.91 16.61 3.35
N GLU A 304 -3.18 16.57 3.76
CA GLU A 304 -3.67 17.42 4.84
C GLU A 304 -3.21 16.90 6.20
N LEU A 305 -2.30 17.64 6.82
CA LEU A 305 -1.80 17.34 8.16
C LEU A 305 -2.56 18.17 9.21
N PRO A 306 -3.11 17.53 10.25
CA PRO A 306 -3.71 18.24 11.37
C PRO A 306 -2.62 18.83 12.27
N ASN A 307 -2.98 19.76 13.16
CA ASN A 307 -2.00 20.34 14.10
C ASN A 307 -1.44 19.33 15.12
N ASP A 308 -2.09 18.17 15.29
CA ASP A 308 -1.64 17.10 16.19
C ASP A 308 -0.76 16.08 15.44
N PRO A 309 0.56 16.03 15.69
CA PRO A 309 1.48 15.11 15.02
C PRO A 309 1.18 13.63 15.30
N SER A 310 0.41 13.30 16.35
CA SER A 310 0.02 11.91 16.66
C SER A 310 -0.77 11.25 15.52
N GLN A 311 -1.39 12.07 14.67
CA GLN A 311 -2.19 11.62 13.54
C GLN A 311 -1.36 11.37 12.27
N TYR A 312 -0.12 11.87 12.18
CA TYR A 312 0.67 11.79 10.93
C TYR A 312 0.92 10.35 10.51
N ALA A 313 1.31 9.51 11.47
CA ALA A 313 1.48 8.08 11.25
C ALA A 313 0.18 7.38 10.85
N ILE A 314 -0.97 7.81 11.40
CA ILE A 314 -2.29 7.25 11.09
C ILE A 314 -2.66 7.57 9.64
N ILE A 315 -2.50 8.83 9.23
CA ILE A 315 -2.73 9.28 7.86
C ILE A 315 -1.87 8.46 6.90
N LEU A 316 -0.55 8.38 7.16
CA LEU A 316 0.38 7.63 6.31
C LEU A 316 0.00 6.15 6.15
N LYS A 317 -0.40 5.47 7.23
CA LYS A 317 -0.85 4.07 7.20
C LYS A 317 -2.11 3.86 6.38
N ASN A 318 -2.99 4.86 6.32
CA ASN A 318 -4.26 4.78 5.61
C ASN A 318 -4.15 5.16 4.13
N MET A 319 -3.02 5.74 3.69
CA MET A 319 -2.80 6.11 2.29
C MET A 319 -2.80 4.89 1.37
N LYS A 320 -3.78 4.84 0.46
CA LYS A 320 -3.97 3.75 -0.51
C LYS A 320 -3.07 3.90 -1.73
N GLU A 321 -2.52 5.09 -1.93
CA GLU A 321 -1.74 5.45 -3.11
C GLU A 321 -0.38 4.76 -3.16
N PHE A 322 0.09 4.18 -2.05
CA PHE A 322 1.33 3.40 -2.01
C PHE A 322 1.08 1.88 -2.12
N ASN A 323 -0.17 1.44 -2.30
CA ASN A 323 -0.47 0.03 -2.48
C ASN A 323 0.03 -0.45 -3.84
N VAL A 324 0.53 -1.67 -3.89
CA VAL A 324 0.96 -2.32 -5.13
C VAL A 324 0.45 -3.74 -5.16
N LEU A 325 0.20 -4.26 -6.36
CA LEU A 325 -0.23 -5.64 -6.55
C LEU A 325 0.89 -6.65 -6.23
N LYS A 326 2.15 -6.24 -6.36
CA LYS A 326 3.33 -7.07 -6.12
C LYS A 326 4.52 -6.20 -5.76
N ILE A 327 5.27 -6.64 -4.73
CA ILE A 327 6.56 -6.06 -4.36
C ILE A 327 7.64 -6.99 -4.91
N THR A 328 8.57 -6.45 -5.70
CA THR A 328 9.70 -7.22 -6.24
C THR A 328 10.96 -6.98 -5.42
N ASP A 329 11.93 -7.92 -5.48
CA ASP A 329 13.24 -7.74 -4.84
C ASP A 329 13.98 -6.47 -5.34
N GLU A 330 13.72 -6.05 -6.58
CA GLU A 330 14.25 -4.80 -7.13
C GLU A 330 13.59 -3.56 -6.52
N ASP A 331 12.29 -3.62 -6.19
CA ASP A 331 11.61 -2.53 -5.47
C ASP A 331 12.27 -2.30 -4.12
N ALA A 332 12.51 -3.37 -3.34
CA ALA A 332 13.16 -3.28 -2.04
C ALA A 332 14.59 -2.69 -2.12
N LYS A 333 15.26 -2.83 -3.27
CA LYS A 333 16.61 -2.28 -3.52
C LYS A 333 16.60 -0.88 -4.14
N ARG A 334 15.44 -0.32 -4.47
CA ARG A 334 15.32 0.95 -5.19
C ARG A 334 16.03 2.10 -4.48
N GLY A 335 15.88 2.24 -3.15
CA GLY A 335 16.56 3.28 -2.38
C GLY A 335 18.07 3.24 -2.58
N GLN A 336 18.68 2.06 -2.45
CA GLN A 336 20.12 1.86 -2.66
C GLN A 336 20.56 2.18 -4.10
N MET A 337 19.74 1.85 -5.10
CA MET A 337 20.03 2.15 -6.51
C MET A 337 20.08 3.65 -6.77
N TYR A 338 19.21 4.45 -6.12
CA TYR A 338 19.23 5.91 -6.25
C TYR A 338 20.44 6.53 -5.56
N VAL A 339 20.82 6.04 -4.38
CA VAL A 339 22.06 6.47 -3.71
C VAL A 339 23.28 6.18 -4.59
N GLN A 340 23.35 4.98 -5.21
CA GLN A 340 24.40 4.65 -6.17
C GLN A 340 24.36 5.51 -7.43
N GLN A 341 23.18 5.91 -7.91
CA GLN A 341 23.04 6.81 -9.06
C GLN A 341 23.54 8.22 -8.72
N LYS A 342 23.22 8.73 -7.53
CA LYS A 342 23.71 10.03 -7.05
C LYS A 342 25.25 10.04 -6.99
N ASN A 343 25.85 9.02 -6.38
CA ASN A 343 27.31 8.88 -6.32
C ASN A 343 27.94 8.84 -7.73
N ARG A 344 27.26 8.22 -8.70
CA ARG A 344 27.70 8.21 -10.11
C ARG A 344 27.64 9.59 -10.76
N GLN A 345 26.59 10.37 -10.50
CA GLN A 345 26.47 11.74 -11.02
C GLN A 345 27.48 12.71 -10.39
N GLU A 346 27.72 12.59 -9.08
CA GLU A 346 28.79 13.34 -8.40
C GLU A 346 30.16 12.98 -8.98
N PHE A 347 30.40 11.69 -9.23
CA PHE A 347 31.60 11.23 -9.90
C PHE A 347 31.71 11.76 -11.34
N GLU A 348 30.63 11.72 -12.12
CA GLU A 348 30.59 12.27 -13.48
C GLU A 348 31.01 13.75 -13.50
N ARG A 349 30.50 14.56 -12.56
CA ARG A 349 30.89 15.98 -12.43
C ARG A 349 32.36 16.19 -12.09
N SER A 350 33.03 15.18 -11.52
CA SER A 350 34.46 15.22 -11.19
C SER A 350 35.38 14.76 -12.33
N VAL A 351 34.84 14.12 -13.37
CA VAL A 351 35.62 13.60 -14.51
C VAL A 351 35.41 14.50 -15.74
N THR A 352 36.50 14.98 -16.33
CA THR A 352 36.47 15.90 -17.49
C THR A 352 36.27 15.21 -18.84
N ASN A 353 36.37 13.88 -18.91
CA ASN A 353 36.30 13.10 -20.15
C ASN A 353 35.25 11.98 -20.09
N LEU A 354 34.29 12.03 -21.02
CA LEU A 354 33.19 11.07 -21.16
C LEU A 354 33.67 9.63 -21.41
N ASP A 355 34.70 9.44 -22.24
CA ASP A 355 35.21 8.09 -22.56
C ASP A 355 35.90 7.43 -21.36
N GLU A 356 36.53 8.25 -20.50
CA GLU A 356 37.21 7.79 -19.31
C GLU A 356 36.21 7.43 -18.21
N PHE A 357 35.16 8.24 -18.06
CA PHE A 357 34.01 7.94 -17.19
C PHE A 357 33.32 6.62 -17.58
N LEU A 358 33.00 6.42 -18.86
CA LEU A 358 32.35 5.20 -19.34
C LEU A 358 33.20 3.94 -19.12
N LYS A 359 34.53 4.03 -19.32
CA LYS A 359 35.46 2.91 -19.02
C LYS A 359 35.50 2.57 -17.53
N GLN A 360 35.47 3.59 -16.67
CA GLN A 360 35.52 3.40 -15.21
C GLN A 360 34.21 2.85 -14.63
N LEU A 361 33.07 3.12 -15.26
CA LEU A 361 31.77 2.55 -14.88
C LEU A 361 31.70 1.01 -15.04
N LYS A 362 32.58 0.41 -15.85
CA LYS A 362 32.66 -1.03 -16.10
C LYS A 362 31.28 -1.68 -16.37
N LEU A 363 30.47 -1.01 -17.19
CA LEU A 363 29.09 -1.42 -17.48
C LEU A 363 29.06 -2.82 -18.10
N LYS A 364 28.20 -3.69 -17.55
CA LYS A 364 27.91 -5.03 -18.09
C LYS A 364 26.42 -5.11 -18.38
N VAL A 365 26.06 -5.32 -19.65
CA VAL A 365 24.67 -5.52 -20.08
C VAL A 365 24.43 -7.01 -20.24
N LYS A 366 23.30 -7.50 -19.70
CA LYS A 366 22.86 -8.88 -19.87
C LYS A 366 21.49 -8.88 -20.53
N ILE A 367 21.40 -9.45 -21.73
CA ILE A 367 20.14 -9.64 -22.46
C ILE A 367 19.62 -11.04 -22.14
N LYS A 368 18.32 -11.15 -21.86
CA LYS A 368 17.63 -12.42 -21.59
C LYS A 368 16.24 -12.38 -22.23
N GLU A 369 15.70 -13.56 -22.52
CA GLU A 369 14.27 -13.72 -22.84
C GLU A 369 13.42 -13.52 -21.58
N ALA A 370 12.17 -13.10 -21.77
CA ALA A 370 11.22 -12.96 -20.68
C ALA A 370 10.87 -14.34 -20.10
N ASP A 371 10.88 -14.43 -18.78
CA ASP A 371 10.59 -15.62 -18.00
C ASP A 371 9.64 -15.29 -16.84
N LYS A 372 9.20 -16.32 -16.10
CA LYS A 372 8.28 -16.15 -14.96
C LYS A 372 8.83 -15.21 -13.86
N PHE A 373 10.14 -15.02 -13.77
CA PHE A 373 10.77 -14.15 -12.78
C PHE A 373 10.84 -12.69 -13.25
N SER A 374 10.97 -12.46 -14.55
CA SER A 374 11.09 -11.13 -15.15
C SER A 374 9.76 -10.53 -15.59
N ILE A 375 8.74 -11.32 -15.89
CA ILE A 375 7.39 -10.85 -16.27
C ILE A 375 6.82 -9.80 -15.29
N PRO A 376 6.85 -10.00 -13.95
CA PRO A 376 6.34 -9.01 -13.00
C PRO A 376 7.04 -7.66 -13.15
N ARG A 377 8.36 -7.71 -13.40
CA ARG A 377 9.18 -6.52 -13.58
C ARG A 377 8.90 -5.83 -14.91
N ILE A 378 8.71 -6.60 -15.99
CA ILE A 378 8.36 -6.04 -17.30
C ILE A 378 7.00 -5.33 -17.22
N SER A 379 5.97 -5.99 -16.65
CA SER A 379 4.65 -5.39 -16.40
C SER A 379 4.79 -4.08 -15.63
N GLN A 380 5.50 -4.15 -14.50
CA GLN A 380 5.78 -2.99 -13.68
C GLN A 380 6.45 -1.87 -14.48
N LEU A 381 7.46 -2.16 -15.31
CA LEU A 381 8.11 -1.15 -16.15
C LEU A 381 7.15 -0.52 -17.15
N THR A 382 6.28 -1.29 -17.81
CA THR A 382 5.30 -0.73 -18.76
C THR A 382 4.28 0.18 -18.08
N LEU A 383 3.85 -0.15 -16.86
CA LEU A 383 2.96 0.67 -16.04
C LEU A 383 3.65 1.95 -15.54
N LYS A 384 4.97 1.90 -15.41
CA LYS A 384 5.75 2.90 -14.68
C LYS A 384 6.60 3.83 -15.55
N THR A 385 6.82 3.50 -16.82
CA THR A 385 7.80 4.17 -17.70
C THR A 385 7.08 5.07 -18.70
N ASN A 386 7.21 6.38 -18.48
CA ASN A 386 6.69 7.40 -19.38
C ASN A 386 7.79 7.97 -20.30
N GLN A 387 9.05 7.95 -19.86
CA GLN A 387 10.18 8.46 -20.63
C GLN A 387 10.57 7.46 -21.73
N PHE A 388 10.66 7.93 -22.98
CA PHE A 388 10.94 7.11 -24.17
C PHE A 388 9.90 6.00 -24.48
N ASN A 389 8.78 5.96 -23.76
CA ASN A 389 7.66 5.09 -24.11
C ASN A 389 6.71 5.79 -25.08
N LEU A 390 7.01 5.71 -26.38
CA LEU A 390 6.22 6.35 -27.44
C LEU A 390 4.82 5.74 -27.61
N THR A 391 4.55 4.56 -27.03
CA THR A 391 3.25 3.89 -27.16
C THR A 391 2.34 4.16 -25.97
N THR A 392 2.90 4.48 -24.79
CA THR A 392 2.20 4.57 -23.50
C THR A 392 1.31 3.37 -23.16
N LYS A 393 1.50 2.24 -23.85
CA LYS A 393 0.73 1.02 -23.61
C LYS A 393 1.15 0.42 -22.29
N ARG A 394 0.17 0.25 -21.42
CA ARG A 394 0.29 -0.33 -20.09
C ARG A 394 -0.12 -1.80 -20.20
N TYR A 395 0.79 -2.69 -19.83
CA TYR A 395 0.58 -4.12 -19.94
C TYR A 395 0.56 -4.73 -18.55
N GLN A 396 -0.50 -5.47 -18.22
CA GLN A 396 -0.50 -6.29 -17.02
C GLN A 396 0.36 -7.55 -17.25
N GLU A 397 0.64 -8.31 -16.19
CA GLU A 397 1.44 -9.54 -16.32
C GLU A 397 0.82 -10.53 -17.33
N GLU A 398 -0.51 -10.58 -17.41
CA GLU A 398 -1.30 -11.42 -18.33
C GLU A 398 -1.23 -10.98 -19.79
N ASP A 399 -0.79 -9.75 -20.07
CA ASP A 399 -0.61 -9.27 -21.45
C ASP A 399 0.81 -9.52 -21.97
N ILE A 400 1.74 -9.85 -21.07
CA ILE A 400 3.14 -10.14 -21.37
C ILE A 400 3.40 -11.65 -21.43
N LYS A 401 2.67 -12.43 -20.62
CA LYS A 401 2.59 -13.90 -20.71
C LYS A 401 1.99 -14.30 -22.06
#